data_AF-A0A2D8XBB9-F1
#
_entry.id   AF-A0A2D8XBB9-F1
#
_cell.length_a   1.000
_cell.length_b   1.000
_cell.length_c   1.000
_cell.angle_alpha   90.00
_cell.angle_beta   90.00
_cell.angle_gamma   90.00
#
_symmetry.space_group_name_H-M   'P 1'
#
loop_
_entity.id
_entity.type
_entity.pdbx_description
1 polymer ?
#
loop_
_entity_poly.entity_id
_entity_poly.type
_entity_poly.pdbx_seq_one_letter_code
_entity_poly.pdbx_strand_id
1 'polypeptide(L)'
;MAFKMDSPICTCNTPIYERNLEPGVMGEANNNGTILVNKNLSPLEKQKVVDHEMVHIDQMERGDLDYDNNNVYWKGKKYPRSTMVEGEKNLPWEKEAYENS
;
A
#
# COMPACT_ATOMS: atom_id res chain seq x y z
N MET A 1 12.61 29.20 25.79
CA MET A 1 13.21 28.66 24.55
C MET A 1 12.20 27.72 23.94
N ALA A 2 11.47 28.16 22.91
CA ALA A 2 10.57 27.28 22.17
C ALA A 2 11.43 26.50 21.15
N PHE A 3 11.42 25.18 21.23
CA PHE A 3 12.01 24.34 20.19
C PHE A 3 11.21 24.56 18.90
N LYS A 4 11.83 25.15 17.88
CA LYS A 4 11.36 25.00 16.50
C LYS A 4 11.72 23.57 16.10
N MET A 5 10.72 22.71 16.00
CA MET A 5 10.85 21.50 15.19
C MET A 5 10.95 21.97 13.74
N ASP A 6 12.07 21.69 13.10
CA ASP A 6 12.11 21.64 11.64
C ASP A 6 11.04 20.64 11.19
N SER A 7 10.32 20.96 10.10
CA SER A 7 9.27 20.10 9.54
C SER A 7 9.80 18.66 9.49
N PRO A 8 9.06 17.64 9.98
CA PRO A 8 9.57 16.28 10.04
C PRO A 8 10.10 15.92 8.67
N ILE A 9 11.40 15.65 8.59
CA ILE A 9 11.97 14.97 7.44
C ILE A 9 11.20 13.65 7.42
N CYS A 10 10.37 13.40 6.40
CA CYS A 10 9.80 12.07 6.18
C CYS A 10 10.98 11.13 5.97
N THR A 11 11.50 10.55 7.04
CA THR A 11 12.27 9.32 6.97
C THR A 11 11.21 8.24 6.93
N CYS A 12 10.65 8.06 5.74
CA CYS A 12 9.58 7.12 5.43
C CYS A 12 10.13 5.68 5.56
N ASN A 13 10.47 5.26 6.78
CA ASN A 13 10.83 3.87 7.07
C ASN A 13 9.54 3.09 7.28
N THR A 14 8.71 3.00 6.23
CA THR A 14 7.58 2.08 6.16
C THR A 14 8.09 0.71 6.56
N PRO A 15 7.65 0.13 7.69
CA PRO A 15 8.16 -1.15 8.14
C PRO A 15 7.78 -2.24 7.14
N ILE A 16 8.78 -2.90 6.57
CA ILE A 16 8.60 -4.01 5.63
C ILE A 16 8.82 -5.32 6.39
N TYR A 17 7.83 -6.21 6.35
CA TYR A 17 7.91 -7.52 6.97
C TYR A 17 7.72 -8.64 5.94
N GLU A 18 8.58 -9.66 6.01
CA GLU A 18 8.39 -10.86 5.21
C GLU A 18 7.49 -11.87 5.93
N ARG A 19 6.43 -12.34 5.27
CA ARG A 19 5.52 -13.36 5.81
C ARG A 19 5.10 -14.37 4.75
N ASN A 20 4.51 -15.47 5.21
CA ASN A 20 3.71 -16.34 4.33
C ASN A 20 2.37 -15.63 4.09
N LEU A 21 2.18 -15.11 2.88
CA LEU A 21 0.91 -14.55 2.45
C LEU A 21 0.06 -15.65 1.79
N GLU A 22 -1.23 -15.34 1.58
CA GLU A 22 -2.14 -16.27 0.92
C GLU A 22 -1.68 -16.60 -0.51
N PRO A 23 -2.04 -17.79 -1.04
CA PRO A 23 -1.66 -18.17 -2.40
C PRO A 23 -2.15 -17.13 -3.42
N GLY A 24 -1.22 -16.56 -4.18
CA GLY A 24 -1.50 -15.51 -5.17
C GLY A 24 -1.25 -14.08 -4.69
N VAL A 25 -1.06 -13.87 -3.38
CA VAL A 25 -0.72 -12.55 -2.81
C VAL A 25 0.80 -12.41 -2.71
N MET A 26 1.32 -11.37 -3.38
CA MET A 26 2.77 -11.08 -3.42
C MET A 26 3.16 -10.03 -2.37
N GLY A 27 2.30 -9.04 -2.13
CA GLY A 27 2.46 -7.99 -1.13
C GLY A 27 1.12 -7.46 -0.62
N GLU A 28 1.17 -6.74 0.50
CA GLU A 28 0.01 -6.08 1.10
C GLU A 28 0.44 -4.82 1.87
N ALA A 29 -0.01 -3.65 1.40
CA ALA A 29 0.09 -2.38 2.11
C ALA A 29 -1.05 -2.24 3.14
N ASN A 30 -0.69 -2.03 4.41
CA ASN A 30 -1.62 -1.89 5.53
C ASN A 30 -1.88 -0.42 5.88
N ASN A 31 -3.11 -0.08 6.27
CA ASN A 31 -3.50 1.27 6.74
C ASN A 31 -2.69 1.80 7.93
N ASN A 32 -1.96 0.94 8.64
CA ASN A 32 -1.04 1.34 9.71
C ASN A 32 0.34 1.79 9.21
N GLY A 33 0.54 1.90 7.89
CA GLY A 33 1.80 2.30 7.29
C GLY A 33 2.84 1.18 7.19
N THR A 34 2.44 -0.10 7.21
CA THR A 34 3.36 -1.25 7.08
C THR A 34 3.13 -2.01 5.79
N ILE A 35 4.20 -2.60 5.24
CA ILE A 35 4.14 -3.44 4.04
C ILE A 35 4.48 -4.88 4.43
N LEU A 36 3.63 -5.81 4.01
CA LEU A 36 3.92 -7.23 4.06
C LEU A 36 4.36 -7.71 2.68
N VAL A 37 5.43 -8.51 2.62
CA VAL A 37 5.92 -9.11 1.37
C VAL A 37 5.99 -10.61 1.53
N ASN A 38 5.61 -11.34 0.48
CA ASN A 38 5.69 -12.79 0.48
C ASN A 38 7.15 -13.24 0.57
N LYS A 39 7.49 -13.98 1.63
CA LYS A 39 8.87 -14.41 1.93
C LYS A 39 9.48 -15.31 0.84
N ASN A 40 8.64 -15.97 0.04
CA ASN A 40 9.07 -16.95 -0.96
C ASN A 40 9.50 -16.32 -2.30
N LEU A 41 9.39 -14.99 -2.44
CA LEU A 41 9.80 -14.26 -3.63
C LEU A 41 11.33 -14.09 -3.70
N SER A 42 11.87 -13.98 -4.91
CA SER A 42 13.28 -13.62 -5.10
C SER A 42 13.55 -12.17 -4.65
N PRO A 43 14.80 -11.79 -4.31
CA PRO A 43 15.11 -10.42 -3.88
C PRO A 43 14.65 -9.34 -4.87
N LEU A 44 14.73 -9.61 -6.18
CA LEU A 44 14.29 -8.68 -7.21
C LEU A 44 12.76 -8.54 -7.25
N GLU A 45 12.03 -9.64 -7.09
CA GLU A 45 10.58 -9.62 -7.02
C GLU A 45 10.09 -8.92 -5.75
N LYS A 46 10.76 -9.16 -4.61
CA LYS A 46 10.47 -8.45 -3.36
C LYS A 46 10.60 -6.94 -3.54
N GLN A 47 11.66 -6.48 -4.19
CA GLN A 47 11.84 -5.04 -4.43
C GLN A 47 10.70 -4.46 -5.28
N LYS A 48 10.34 -5.10 -6.38
CA LYS A 48 9.22 -4.65 -7.23
C LYS A 48 7.88 -4.60 -6.49
N VAL A 49 7.63 -5.60 -5.65
CA VAL A 49 6.43 -5.62 -4.80
C VAL A 49 6.48 -4.47 -3.81
N VAL A 50 7.62 -4.26 -3.12
CA VAL A 50 7.78 -3.12 -2.20
C VAL A 50 7.54 -1.80 -2.93
N ASP A 51 8.09 -1.61 -4.13
CA ASP A 51 7.92 -0.38 -4.90
C ASP A 51 6.43 -0.15 -5.24
N HIS A 52 5.69 -1.20 -5.61
CA HIS A 52 4.23 -1.15 -5.82
C HIS A 52 3.46 -0.83 -4.54
N GLU A 53 3.72 -1.55 -3.45
CA GLU A 53 3.03 -1.35 -2.17
C GLU A 53 3.36 0.03 -1.55
N MET A 54 4.55 0.58 -1.81
CA MET A 54 4.90 1.94 -1.40
C MET A 54 4.03 3.01 -2.06
N VAL A 55 3.57 2.79 -3.31
CA VAL A 55 2.59 3.69 -3.93
C VAL A 55 1.26 3.62 -3.20
N HIS A 56 0.82 2.44 -2.75
CA HIS A 56 -0.38 2.32 -1.93
C HIS A 56 -0.23 3.02 -0.57
N ILE A 57 0.93 2.94 0.08
CA ILE A 57 1.21 3.69 1.30
C ILE A 57 1.12 5.20 1.06
N ASP A 58 1.74 5.71 -0.01
CA ASP A 58 1.65 7.12 -0.38
C ASP A 58 0.21 7.56 -0.68
N GLN A 59 -0.57 6.72 -1.38
CA GLN A 59 -2.01 6.96 -1.59
C GLN A 59 -2.78 7.05 -0.27
N MET A 60 -2.45 6.21 0.72
CA MET A 60 -3.04 6.25 2.06
C MET A 60 -2.62 7.50 2.83
N GLU A 61 -1.34 7.86 2.80
CA GLU A 61 -0.81 9.07 3.46
C GLU A 61 -1.43 10.35 2.88
N ARG A 62 -1.67 10.39 1.58
CA ARG A 62 -2.42 11.47 0.90
C ARG A 62 -3.91 11.51 1.28
N GLY A 63 -4.45 10.44 1.85
CA GLY A 63 -5.88 10.26 2.09
C GLY A 63 -6.68 9.95 0.83
N ASP A 64 -6.01 9.54 -0.25
CA ASP A 64 -6.64 9.12 -1.50
C ASP A 64 -7.16 7.69 -1.39
N LEU A 65 -6.43 6.79 -0.72
CA LEU A 65 -6.81 5.39 -0.53
C LEU A 65 -7.06 5.11 0.96
N ASP A 66 -8.17 4.46 1.26
CA ASP A 66 -8.45 3.87 2.57
C ASP A 66 -9.34 2.64 2.36
N TYR A 67 -9.44 1.75 3.33
CA TYR A 67 -10.35 0.61 3.25
C TYR A 67 -10.75 0.09 4.64
N ASP A 68 -11.93 -0.53 4.66
CA ASP A 68 -12.44 -1.30 5.78
C ASP A 68 -12.74 -2.75 5.34
N ASN A 69 -13.27 -3.56 6.25
CA ASN A 69 -13.60 -4.96 5.97
C ASN A 69 -14.62 -5.15 4.82
N ASN A 70 -15.37 -4.12 4.47
CA ASN A 70 -16.48 -4.18 3.52
C ASN A 70 -16.22 -3.33 2.26
N ASN A 71 -15.42 -2.27 2.35
CA ASN A 71 -15.30 -1.26 1.30
C ASN A 71 -13.88 -0.75 1.15
N VAL A 72 -13.53 -0.38 -0.09
CA VAL A 72 -12.37 0.46 -0.39
C VAL A 72 -12.87 1.87 -0.71
N TYR A 73 -12.16 2.87 -0.23
CA TYR A 73 -12.41 4.27 -0.45
C TYR A 73 -11.29 4.82 -1.32
N TRP A 74 -11.66 5.40 -2.46
CA TRP A 74 -10.70 5.99 -3.39
C TRP A 74 -11.13 7.41 -3.78
N LYS A 75 -10.33 8.41 -3.41
CA LYS A 75 -10.55 9.84 -3.67
C LYS A 75 -11.97 10.29 -3.29
N GLY A 76 -12.42 9.85 -2.11
CA GLY A 76 -13.76 10.12 -1.56
C GLY A 76 -14.91 9.29 -2.15
N LYS A 77 -14.64 8.35 -3.07
CA LYS A 77 -15.65 7.43 -3.61
C LYS A 77 -15.57 6.08 -2.90
N LYS A 78 -16.72 5.46 -2.65
CA LYS A 78 -16.86 4.17 -1.98
C LYS A 78 -17.02 3.03 -2.99
N TYR A 79 -16.22 1.99 -2.84
CA TYR A 79 -16.20 0.78 -3.67
C TYR A 79 -16.44 -0.45 -2.78
N PRO A 80 -17.60 -1.12 -2.89
CA PRO A 80 -17.88 -2.31 -2.09
C PRO A 80 -16.98 -3.49 -2.51
N ARG A 81 -16.28 -4.09 -1.56
CA ARG A 81 -15.41 -5.28 -1.79
C ARG A 81 -16.22 -6.46 -2.33
N SER A 82 -17.49 -6.57 -1.98
CA SER A 82 -18.40 -7.60 -2.51
C SER A 82 -18.70 -7.49 -4.01
N THR A 83 -18.39 -6.36 -4.64
CA THR A 83 -18.71 -6.07 -6.05
C THR A 83 -17.48 -6.00 -6.96
N MET A 84 -16.30 -6.23 -6.40
CA MET A 84 -15.03 -6.17 -7.12
C MET A 84 -14.10 -7.32 -6.71
N VAL A 85 -13.09 -7.57 -7.51
CA VAL A 85 -12.02 -8.50 -7.15
C VAL A 85 -10.85 -7.66 -6.65
N GLU A 86 -10.36 -7.99 -5.45
CA GLU A 86 -9.27 -7.25 -4.81
C GLU A 86 -7.95 -7.45 -5.56
N GLY A 87 -7.16 -6.38 -5.67
CA GLY A 87 -5.89 -6.39 -6.41
C GLY A 87 -6.04 -6.43 -7.94
N GLU A 88 -7.25 -6.26 -8.48
CA GLU A 88 -7.45 -6.15 -9.93
C GLU A 88 -6.76 -4.92 -10.52
N LYS A 89 -5.89 -5.12 -11.51
CA LYS A 89 -5.09 -4.06 -12.15
C LYS A 89 -5.90 -2.89 -12.74
N ASN A 90 -7.19 -3.12 -12.99
CA ASN A 90 -8.10 -2.13 -13.55
C ASN A 90 -8.71 -1.21 -12.48
N LEU A 91 -8.51 -1.52 -11.20
CA LEU A 91 -8.98 -0.66 -10.11
C LEU A 91 -8.19 0.65 -10.12
N PRO A 92 -8.83 1.79 -9.82
CA PRO A 92 -8.18 3.09 -9.93
C PRO A 92 -6.87 3.23 -9.12
N TRP A 93 -6.84 2.67 -7.90
CA TRP A 93 -5.66 2.71 -7.03
C TRP A 93 -4.56 1.75 -7.47
N GLU A 94 -4.94 0.55 -7.92
CA GLU A 94 -4.02 -0.43 -8.52
C GLU A 94 -3.38 0.12 -9.79
N LYS A 95 -4.17 0.75 -10.66
CA LYS A 95 -3.67 1.35 -11.89
C LYS A 95 -2.60 2.41 -11.61
N GLU A 96 -2.85 3.28 -10.63
CA GLU A 96 -1.88 4.30 -10.20
C GLU A 96 -0.62 3.65 -9.60
N ALA A 97 -0.75 2.55 -8.85
CA ALA A 97 0.39 1.79 -8.33
C ALA A 97 1.24 1.17 -9.45
N TYR A 98 0.63 0.44 -10.40
CA TYR A 98 1.35 -0.15 -11.53
C TYR A 98 2.01 0.86 -12.47
N GLU A 99 1.47 2.09 -12.56
CA GLU A 99 2.05 3.16 -13.39
C GLU A 99 3.25 3.83 -12.71
N ASN A 100 3.35 3.80 -11.37
CA ASN A 100 4.37 4.50 -10.59
C ASN A 100 5.36 3.56 -9.86
N SER A 101 5.24 2.25 -10.02
CA SER A 101 6.14 1.20 -9.50
C SER A 101 7.24 0.79 -10.49
#